data_AF-A0A961SVE5-F1
#
_entry.id   AF-A0A961SVE5-F1
#
_cell.length_a   1.000
_cell.length_b   1.000
_cell.length_c   1.000
_cell.angle_alpha   90.00
_cell.angle_beta   90.00
_cell.angle_gamma   90.00
#
_symmetry.space_group_name_H-M   'P 1'
#
loop_
_entity.id
_entity.type
_entity.pdbx_description
1 polymer ?
#
loop_
_entity_poly.entity_id
_entity_poly.type
_entity_poly.pdbx_seq_one_letter_code
_entity_poly.pdbx_strand_id
1 'polypeptide(L)'
;MTVDELETCLNAHREILTALMASMIADGRYARMFDELREEAVFRDGEEDPGIVPSTAFAREARAADEIARLLEAAHARAAAR
;
A
#
# COMPACT_ATOMS: atom_id res chain seq x y z
N MET A 1 16.17 17.59 -7.71
CA MET A 1 15.74 16.24 -8.08
C MET A 1 14.77 16.37 -9.24
N THR A 2 15.06 15.72 -10.36
CA THR A 2 14.16 15.66 -11.52
C THR A 2 12.98 14.73 -11.22
N VAL A 3 11.94 14.76 -12.06
CA VAL A 3 10.81 13.83 -11.94
C VAL A 3 11.28 12.38 -12.11
N ASP A 4 12.17 12.13 -13.07
CA ASP A 4 12.75 10.81 -13.34
C ASP A 4 13.60 10.28 -12.17
N GLU A 5 14.39 11.16 -11.54
CA GLU A 5 15.16 10.80 -10.32
C GLU A 5 14.23 10.45 -9.15
N LEU A 6 13.11 11.18 -9.00
CA LEU A 6 12.11 10.91 -7.96
C LEU A 6 11.39 9.58 -8.21
N GLU A 7 10.97 9.31 -9.45
CA GLU A 7 10.32 8.06 -9.83
C GLU A 7 11.25 6.87 -9.61
N THR A 8 12.52 7.00 -10.00
CA THR A 8 13.55 5.98 -9.76
C THR A 8 13.74 5.72 -8.27
N CYS A 9 13.83 6.78 -7.47
CA CYS A 9 13.97 6.67 -6.01
C CYS A 9 12.74 6.00 -5.37
N LEU A 10 11.53 6.39 -5.80
CA LEU A 10 10.28 5.82 -5.30
C LEU A 10 10.17 4.33 -5.66
N ASN A 11 10.50 3.96 -6.88
CA ASN A 11 10.48 2.56 -7.32
C ASN A 11 11.49 1.70 -6.54
N ALA A 12 12.69 2.21 -6.28
CA ALA A 12 13.68 1.52 -5.45
C ALA A 12 13.16 1.27 -4.02
N HIS A 13 12.53 2.27 -3.41
CA HIS A 13 11.91 2.10 -2.09
C HIS A 13 10.75 1.11 -2.10
N ARG A 14 9.87 1.16 -3.11
CA ARG A 14 8.77 0.20 -3.28
C ARG A 14 9.28 -1.23 -3.38
N GLU A 15 10.35 -1.46 -4.11
CA GLU A 15 10.96 -2.78 -4.26
C GLU A 15 11.53 -3.30 -2.93
N ILE A 16 12.26 -2.46 -2.19
CA ILE A 16 12.80 -2.81 -0.87
C ILE A 16 11.66 -3.14 0.11
N LEU A 17 10.64 -2.29 0.18
CA LEU A 17 9.49 -2.50 1.06
C LEU A 17 8.74 -3.78 0.73
N THR A 18 8.48 -4.03 -0.57
CA THR A 18 7.82 -5.26 -1.02
C THR A 18 8.61 -6.51 -0.64
N ALA A 19 9.94 -6.49 -0.79
CA ALA A 19 10.80 -7.60 -0.40
C ALA A 19 10.79 -7.86 1.12
N LEU A 20 10.80 -6.79 1.93
CA LEU A 20 10.72 -6.87 3.39
C LEU A 20 9.38 -7.44 3.83
N MET A 21 8.27 -6.87 3.31
CA MET A 21 6.91 -7.32 3.64
C MET A 21 6.70 -8.79 3.23
N ALA A 22 7.12 -9.20 2.03
CA ALA A 22 7.01 -10.59 1.60
C ALA A 22 7.74 -11.56 2.54
N SER A 23 8.89 -11.16 3.06
CA SER A 23 9.64 -11.97 4.02
C SER A 23 8.93 -12.05 5.38
N MET A 24 8.31 -10.96 5.83
CA MET A 24 7.50 -10.94 7.06
C MET A 24 6.20 -11.74 6.94
N ILE A 25 5.55 -11.71 5.76
CA ILE A 25 4.36 -12.51 5.46
C ILE A 25 4.71 -14.00 5.52
N ALA A 26 5.82 -14.40 4.90
CA ALA A 26 6.28 -15.80 4.92
C ALA A 26 6.64 -16.30 6.34
N ASP A 27 7.15 -15.42 7.20
CA ASP A 27 7.45 -15.73 8.61
C ASP A 27 6.17 -15.93 9.45
N GLY A 28 5.07 -15.25 9.10
CA GLY A 28 3.75 -15.45 9.70
C GLY A 28 3.54 -14.81 11.09
N ARG A 29 4.61 -14.45 11.81
CA ARG A 29 4.52 -13.77 13.13
C ARG A 29 3.78 -12.43 13.09
N TYR A 30 3.68 -11.81 11.91
CA TYR A 30 3.12 -10.47 11.72
C TYR A 30 1.75 -10.48 11.02
N ALA A 31 1.07 -11.63 10.91
CA ALA A 31 -0.20 -11.74 10.19
C ALA A 31 -1.24 -10.68 10.61
N ARG A 32 -1.41 -10.48 11.93
CA ARG A 32 -2.34 -9.47 12.47
C ARG A 32 -2.06 -8.05 11.99
N MET A 33 -0.78 -7.67 11.91
CA MET A 33 -0.38 -6.34 11.43
C MET A 33 -0.79 -6.14 9.96
N PHE A 34 -0.65 -7.17 9.13
CA PHE A 34 -1.06 -7.12 7.72
C PHE A 34 -2.58 -7.11 7.56
N ASP A 35 -3.32 -7.79 8.44
CA ASP A 35 -4.78 -7.71 8.47
C ASP A 35 -5.26 -6.30 8.83
N GLU A 36 -4.70 -5.70 9.88
CA GLU A 36 -5.02 -4.32 10.30
C GLU A 36 -4.73 -3.31 9.18
N LEU A 37 -3.56 -3.42 8.52
CA LEU A 37 -3.21 -2.56 7.37
C LEU A 37 -4.18 -2.70 6.19
N ARG A 38 -4.65 -3.90 5.93
CA ARG A 38 -5.62 -4.17 4.86
C ARG A 38 -6.99 -3.59 5.21
N GLU A 39 -7.45 -3.77 6.46
CA GLU A 39 -8.71 -3.21 6.94
C GLU A 39 -8.71 -1.68 6.85
N GLU A 40 -7.63 -1.02 7.27
CA GLU A 40 -7.50 0.45 7.16
C GLU A 40 -7.50 0.95 5.71
N ALA A 41 -6.90 0.20 4.79
CA ALA A 41 -6.89 0.55 3.37
C ALA A 41 -8.29 0.41 2.74
N VAL A 42 -9.01 -0.67 3.06
CA VAL A 42 -10.38 -0.92 2.57
C VAL A 42 -11.38 0.07 3.17
N PHE A 43 -11.26 0.40 4.46
CA PHE A 43 -12.14 1.36 5.12
C PHE A 43 -12.07 2.74 4.45
N ARG A 44 -10.86 3.19 4.09
CA ARG A 44 -10.66 4.48 3.42
C ARG A 44 -11.21 4.52 1.98
N ASP A 45 -11.22 3.41 1.26
CA ASP A 45 -11.85 3.30 -0.07
C ASP A 45 -13.40 3.33 0.04
N GLY A 46 -13.95 2.75 1.11
CA GLY A 46 -15.40 2.67 1.34
C GLY A 46 -16.09 3.95 1.86
N GLU A 47 -15.33 4.94 2.36
CA GLU A 47 -15.88 6.23 2.82
C GLU A 47 -16.18 7.23 1.67
N GLU A 48 -15.98 6.83 0.41
CA GLU A 48 -16.35 7.63 -0.76
C GLU A 48 -17.89 7.69 -0.96
N ASP A 49 -18.59 8.50 -0.16
CA ASP A 49 -20.02 8.79 -0.36
C ASP A 49 -20.24 9.58 -1.68
N PRO A 50 -20.99 9.06 -2.67
CA PRO A 50 -21.08 9.60 -4.04
C PRO A 50 -21.72 11.01 -4.18
N GLY A 51 -21.97 11.71 -3.07
CA GLY A 51 -22.55 13.06 -3.04
C GLY A 51 -21.66 14.16 -2.47
N ILE A 52 -20.48 13.84 -1.91
CA ILE A 52 -19.60 14.85 -1.28
C ILE A 52 -18.48 15.25 -2.24
N VAL A 53 -18.37 16.55 -2.52
CA VAL A 53 -17.24 17.12 -3.28
C VAL A 53 -15.95 16.82 -2.49
N PRO A 54 -15.02 15.99 -3.02
CA PRO A 54 -13.85 15.59 -2.26
C PRO A 54 -12.98 16.80 -1.96
N SER A 55 -12.65 17.02 -0.68
CA SER A 55 -11.60 17.97 -0.35
C SER A 55 -10.26 17.44 -0.89
N THR A 56 -9.31 18.32 -1.21
CA THR A 56 -7.97 17.91 -1.68
C THR A 56 -7.21 17.04 -0.68
N ALA A 57 -7.59 17.07 0.61
CA ALA A 57 -7.06 16.19 1.63
C ALA A 57 -7.60 14.75 1.49
N PHE A 58 -8.91 14.58 1.27
CA PHE A 58 -9.52 13.26 1.01
C PHE A 58 -8.93 12.59 -0.23
N ALA A 59 -8.76 13.34 -1.32
CA ALA A 59 -8.17 12.81 -2.56
C ALA A 59 -6.69 12.36 -2.40
N ARG A 60 -5.96 12.90 -1.43
CA ARG A 60 -4.58 12.45 -1.12
C ARG A 60 -4.58 11.20 -0.24
N GLU A 61 -5.53 11.12 0.69
CA GLU A 61 -5.65 10.00 1.62
C GLU A 61 -6.16 8.73 0.94
N ALA A 62 -7.12 8.86 0.00
CA ALA A 62 -7.57 7.77 -0.86
C ALA A 62 -6.43 7.21 -1.73
N ARG A 63 -5.66 8.08 -2.39
CA ARG A 63 -4.47 7.66 -3.17
C ARG A 63 -3.41 6.97 -2.31
N ALA A 64 -3.29 7.34 -1.04
CA ALA A 64 -2.38 6.66 -0.12
C ALA A 64 -2.91 5.27 0.26
N ALA A 65 -4.22 5.12 0.48
CA ALA A 65 -4.86 3.83 0.75
C ALA A 65 -4.72 2.88 -0.44
N ASP A 66 -4.96 3.36 -1.67
CA ASP A 66 -4.73 2.61 -2.91
C ASP A 66 -3.30 2.08 -3.02
N GLU A 67 -2.33 2.95 -2.71
CA GLU A 67 -0.92 2.61 -2.81
C GLU A 67 -0.52 1.54 -1.76
N ILE A 68 -1.09 1.63 -0.55
CA ILE A 68 -0.92 0.62 0.50
C ILE A 68 -1.51 -0.71 0.03
N ALA A 69 -2.73 -0.73 -0.51
CA ALA A 69 -3.36 -1.94 -1.04
C ALA A 69 -2.49 -2.59 -2.14
N ARG A 70 -1.99 -1.80 -3.09
CA ARG A 70 -1.09 -2.29 -4.15
C ARG A 70 0.21 -2.89 -3.60
N LEU A 71 0.79 -2.29 -2.56
CA LEU A 71 2.00 -2.80 -1.92
C LEU A 71 1.75 -4.12 -1.18
N LEU A 72 0.62 -4.23 -0.48
CA LEU A 72 0.20 -5.46 0.20
C LEU A 72 0.00 -6.61 -0.80
N GLU A 73 -0.73 -6.36 -1.89
CA GLU A 73 -0.94 -7.34 -2.97
C GLU A 73 0.39 -7.81 -3.57
N ALA A 74 1.29 -6.89 -3.90
CA ALA A 74 2.61 -7.23 -4.43
C ALA A 74 3.45 -8.08 -3.47
N ALA A 75 3.39 -7.76 -2.16
CA ALA A 75 4.11 -8.50 -1.13
C ALA A 75 3.53 -9.91 -0.95
N HIS A 76 2.20 -10.07 -0.94
CA HIS A 76 1.53 -11.37 -0.87
C HIS A 76 1.84 -12.24 -2.09
N ALA A 77 1.75 -11.68 -3.30
CA ALA A 77 2.09 -12.38 -4.53
C ALA A 77 3.54 -12.88 -4.51
N ARG A 78 4.48 -12.06 -4.03
CA ARG A 78 5.89 -12.43 -3.90
C ARG A 78 6.12 -13.49 -2.82
N ALA A 79 5.42 -13.41 -1.70
CA ALA A 79 5.50 -14.42 -0.63
C ALA A 79 4.99 -15.79 -1.10
N ALA A 80 3.91 -15.81 -1.89
CA ALA A 80 3.31 -17.04 -2.43
C ALA A 80 4.14 -17.69 -3.56
N ALA A 81 4.99 -16.92 -4.24
CA ALA A 81 5.86 -17.41 -5.31
C ALA A 81 7.17 -18.04 -4.81
N ARG A 82 7.43 -18.02 -3.49
CA ARG A 82 8.59 -18.64 -2.84
C ARG A 82 8.21 -19.98 -2.23
#